data_AF-A0A5Q4GDW9-F1
#
_entry.id   AF-A0A5Q4GDW9-F1
#
_cell.length_a   1.000
_cell.length_b   1.000
_cell.length_c   1.000
_cell.angle_alpha   90.00
_cell.angle_beta   90.00
_cell.angle_gamma   90.00
#
_symmetry.space_group_name_H-M   'P 1'
#
loop_
_entity.id
_entity.type
_entity.pdbx_description
1 polymer ?
#
loop_
_entity_poly.entity_id
_entity_poly.type
_entity_poly.pdbx_seq_one_letter_code
_entity_poly.pdbx_strand_id
1 'polypeptide(L)'
;QDANRTLVTILWGNVAVNVLLALLADSVLAGVVAFLFSTVVITVFAEIIPQAYFSRHALTVAAALAPLLRFYRVLLYPVAKPTAMVLDRWLGPEGIRFFDERDLRSVIQLHMTSADTDVARVEGQGALNFLDIDDVALSDEGEPVTPESVIEVEVRDGRPVFQSFAADATDPFLRRLHETGKKWAVLTGGDGEPLLVLHTSEFLADAIFARERPVDPLRYCHRPIVVRDAGEKLGRHLHRFRVASGAAGTEVIEHDVILLWGEHPRIITGTDILGRLFRGIGQPVTS
;
A
#
# COMPACT_ATOMS: atom_id res chain seq x y z
N GLN A 1 -7.07 -25.89 -2.18
CA GLN A 1 -6.62 -27.29 -2.37
C GLN A 1 -7.76 -28.31 -2.52
N ASP A 2 -9.02 -27.92 -2.76
CA ASP A 2 -10.12 -28.87 -3.01
C ASP A 2 -11.18 -28.31 -4.00
N ALA A 3 -10.82 -27.30 -4.81
CA ALA A 3 -11.76 -26.64 -5.73
C ALA A 3 -12.22 -27.60 -6.83
N ASN A 4 -11.27 -28.29 -7.49
CA ASN A 4 -11.55 -29.35 -8.46
C ASN A 4 -12.48 -30.46 -7.91
N ARG A 5 -12.20 -30.97 -6.71
CA ARG A 5 -13.04 -32.01 -6.08
C ARG A 5 -14.45 -31.51 -5.76
N THR A 6 -14.57 -30.26 -5.31
CA THR A 6 -15.87 -29.65 -4.99
C THR A 6 -16.67 -29.40 -6.26
N LEU A 7 -16.02 -28.88 -7.31
CA LEU A 7 -16.61 -28.66 -8.63
C LEU A 7 -17.11 -29.97 -9.25
N VAL A 8 -16.28 -31.02 -9.26
CA VAL A 8 -16.67 -32.35 -9.78
C VAL A 8 -17.84 -32.94 -9.00
N THR A 9 -17.87 -32.78 -7.68
CA THR A 9 -18.97 -33.27 -6.84
C THR A 9 -20.28 -32.55 -7.14
N ILE A 10 -20.24 -31.23 -7.31
CA ILE A 10 -21.41 -30.42 -7.67
C ILE A 10 -21.92 -30.79 -9.06
N LEU A 11 -21.03 -30.95 -10.05
CA LEU A 11 -21.41 -31.33 -11.41
C LEU A 11 -22.03 -32.72 -11.49
N TRP A 12 -21.42 -33.72 -10.85
CA TRP A 12 -21.98 -35.08 -10.81
C TRP A 12 -23.35 -35.12 -10.14
N GLY A 13 -23.52 -34.39 -9.03
CA GLY A 13 -24.81 -34.26 -8.38
C GLY A 13 -25.86 -33.62 -9.29
N ASN A 14 -25.50 -32.53 -9.97
CA ASN A 14 -26.41 -31.83 -10.89
C ASN A 14 -26.84 -32.73 -12.06
N VAL A 15 -25.88 -33.36 -12.74
CA VAL A 15 -26.16 -34.26 -13.86
C VAL A 15 -26.99 -35.46 -13.42
N ALA A 16 -26.68 -36.07 -12.27
CA ALA A 16 -27.43 -37.21 -11.76
C ALA A 16 -28.90 -36.87 -11.47
N VAL A 17 -29.17 -35.71 -10.86
CA VAL A 17 -30.55 -35.25 -10.59
C VAL A 17 -31.30 -34.96 -11.88
N ASN A 18 -30.66 -34.30 -12.85
CA ASN A 18 -31.28 -34.01 -14.15
C ASN A 18 -31.63 -35.28 -14.93
N VAL A 19 -30.73 -36.26 -14.94
CA VAL A 19 -30.99 -37.57 -15.56
C VAL A 19 -32.12 -38.30 -14.85
N LEU A 20 -32.14 -38.29 -13.50
CA LEU A 20 -33.20 -38.93 -12.73
C LEU A 20 -34.58 -38.30 -13.01
N LEU A 21 -34.67 -36.97 -13.06
CA LEU A 21 -35.91 -36.26 -13.37
C LEU A 21 -36.38 -36.53 -14.81
N ALA A 22 -35.46 -36.65 -15.76
CA ALA A 22 -35.80 -36.98 -17.15
C ALA A 22 -36.36 -38.41 -17.26
N LEU A 23 -35.75 -39.38 -16.58
CA LEU A 23 -36.26 -40.75 -16.51
C LEU A 23 -37.63 -40.83 -15.84
N LEU A 24 -37.85 -40.03 -14.78
CA LEU A 24 -39.15 -39.93 -14.13
C LEU A 24 -40.20 -39.34 -15.08
N ALA A 25 -39.86 -38.28 -15.82
CA ALA A 25 -40.77 -37.65 -16.77
C ALA A 25 -41.16 -38.61 -17.91
N ASP A 26 -40.21 -39.40 -18.42
CA ASP A 26 -40.45 -40.43 -19.44
C ASP A 26 -41.32 -41.59 -18.91
N SER A 27 -41.26 -41.87 -17.60
CA SER A 27 -42.13 -42.87 -16.97
C SER A 27 -43.60 -42.43 -16.82
N VAL A 28 -43.86 -41.12 -16.88
CA VAL A 28 -45.20 -40.52 -16.66
C VAL A 28 -45.82 -39.99 -17.94
N LEU A 29 -44.99 -39.55 -18.90
CA LEU A 29 -45.41 -38.95 -20.16
C LEU A 29 -44.93 -39.83 -21.32
N ALA A 30 -45.67 -39.89 -22.43
CA ALA A 30 -45.31 -40.72 -23.58
C ALA A 30 -44.75 -39.90 -24.75
N GLY A 31 -43.65 -40.39 -25.33
CA GLY A 31 -43.11 -39.95 -26.61
C GLY A 31 -42.60 -38.51 -26.63
N VAL A 32 -42.86 -37.78 -27.72
CA VAL A 32 -42.32 -36.43 -27.96
C VAL A 32 -42.75 -35.42 -26.88
N VAL A 33 -43.91 -35.64 -26.25
CA VAL A 33 -44.37 -34.79 -25.15
C VAL A 33 -43.50 -34.95 -23.90
N ALA A 34 -43.06 -36.18 -23.59
CA ALA A 34 -42.14 -36.43 -22.47
C ALA A 34 -40.79 -35.76 -22.70
N PHE A 35 -40.28 -35.83 -23.93
CA PHE A 35 -39.04 -35.17 -24.33
C PHE A 35 -39.13 -33.64 -24.21
N LEU A 36 -40.17 -33.02 -24.78
CA LEU A 36 -40.34 -31.56 -24.72
C LEU A 36 -40.60 -31.07 -23.29
N PHE A 37 -41.43 -31.80 -22.55
CA PHE A 37 -41.75 -31.46 -21.16
C PHE A 37 -40.52 -31.58 -20.27
N SER A 38 -39.79 -32.70 -20.32
CA SER A 38 -38.55 -32.88 -19.56
C SER A 38 -37.52 -31.82 -19.93
N THR A 39 -37.30 -31.57 -21.22
CA THR A 39 -36.32 -30.58 -21.68
C THR A 39 -36.64 -29.17 -21.17
N VAL A 40 -37.89 -28.70 -21.30
CA VAL A 40 -38.23 -27.32 -20.91
C VAL A 40 -38.38 -27.19 -19.40
N VAL A 41 -39.13 -28.09 -18.75
CA VAL A 41 -39.46 -27.97 -17.33
C VAL A 41 -38.24 -28.27 -16.46
N ILE A 42 -37.47 -29.31 -16.76
CA ILE A 42 -36.27 -29.63 -15.97
C ILE A 42 -35.22 -28.53 -16.16
N THR A 43 -34.98 -28.07 -17.40
CA THR A 43 -33.99 -26.99 -17.62
C THR A 43 -34.39 -25.70 -16.91
N VAL A 44 -35.66 -25.30 -16.94
CA VAL A 44 -36.07 -24.05 -16.27
C VAL A 44 -36.05 -24.20 -14.75
N PHE A 45 -36.66 -25.26 -14.20
CA PHE A 45 -36.88 -25.38 -12.76
C PHE A 45 -35.75 -26.06 -11.98
N ALA A 46 -34.99 -26.96 -12.60
CA ALA A 46 -33.88 -27.66 -11.95
C ALA A 46 -32.52 -27.04 -12.26
N GLU A 47 -32.35 -26.39 -13.42
CA GLU A 47 -31.08 -25.80 -13.83
C GLU A 47 -31.09 -24.27 -13.69
N ILE A 48 -31.89 -23.55 -14.49
CA ILE A 48 -31.81 -22.09 -14.63
C ILE A 48 -32.22 -21.36 -13.34
N ILE A 49 -33.41 -21.66 -12.79
CA ILE A 49 -33.91 -20.97 -11.60
C ILE A 49 -32.99 -21.19 -10.39
N PRO A 50 -32.59 -22.44 -10.06
CA PRO A 50 -31.67 -22.68 -8.96
C PRO A 50 -30.32 -22.02 -9.20
N GLN A 51 -29.70 -22.17 -10.37
CA GLN A 51 -28.40 -21.55 -10.65
C GLN A 51 -28.44 -20.02 -10.52
N ALA A 52 -29.51 -19.37 -11.02
CA ALA A 52 -29.67 -17.93 -10.88
C ALA A 52 -29.82 -17.48 -9.42
N TYR A 53 -30.53 -18.25 -8.60
CA TYR A 53 -30.68 -17.99 -7.16
C TYR A 53 -29.36 -18.20 -6.41
N PHE A 54 -28.69 -19.34 -6.65
CA PHE A 54 -27.39 -19.67 -6.08
C PHE A 54 -26.34 -18.64 -6.48
N SER A 55 -26.32 -18.14 -7.72
CA SER A 55 -25.35 -17.11 -8.14
C SER A 55 -25.47 -15.80 -7.35
N ARG A 56 -26.66 -15.44 -6.88
CA ARG A 56 -26.90 -14.21 -6.09
C ARG A 56 -26.69 -14.41 -4.60
N HIS A 57 -26.89 -15.62 -4.10
CA HIS A 57 -26.83 -15.95 -2.66
C HIS A 57 -25.76 -17.02 -2.34
N ALA A 58 -24.73 -17.12 -3.19
CA ALA A 58 -23.81 -18.27 -3.20
C ALA A 58 -23.21 -18.56 -1.84
N LEU A 59 -22.72 -17.54 -1.13
CA LEU A 59 -22.13 -17.70 0.20
C LEU A 59 -23.15 -18.17 1.24
N THR A 60 -24.33 -17.54 1.29
CA THR A 60 -25.36 -17.86 2.30
C THR A 60 -25.91 -19.27 2.11
N VAL A 61 -26.18 -19.67 0.87
CA VAL A 61 -26.72 -20.99 0.57
C VAL A 61 -25.63 -22.07 0.73
N ALA A 62 -24.37 -21.78 0.34
CA ALA A 62 -23.26 -22.69 0.58
C ALA A 62 -23.00 -22.91 2.08
N ALA A 63 -23.15 -21.87 2.91
CA ALA A 63 -23.04 -22.00 4.36
C ALA A 63 -24.19 -22.85 4.94
N ALA A 64 -25.43 -22.62 4.50
CA ALA A 64 -26.59 -23.40 4.95
C ALA A 64 -26.52 -24.88 4.52
N LEU A 65 -26.04 -25.16 3.31
CA LEU A 65 -25.89 -26.51 2.76
C LEU A 65 -24.54 -27.16 3.10
N ALA A 66 -23.66 -26.48 3.85
CA ALA A 66 -22.37 -27.01 4.26
C ALA A 66 -22.42 -28.42 4.88
N PRO A 67 -23.33 -28.77 5.80
CA PRO A 67 -23.41 -30.13 6.35
C PRO A 67 -23.78 -31.18 5.29
N LEU A 68 -24.69 -30.84 4.37
CA LEU A 68 -25.10 -31.72 3.27
C LEU A 68 -23.96 -31.92 2.26
N LEU A 69 -23.27 -30.85 1.88
CA LEU A 69 -22.11 -30.90 0.98
C LEU A 69 -20.96 -31.72 1.57
N ARG A 70 -20.74 -31.65 2.90
CA ARG A 70 -19.77 -32.51 3.59
C ARG A 70 -20.16 -33.98 3.52
N PHE A 71 -21.43 -34.31 3.72
CA PHE A 71 -21.93 -35.68 3.58
C PHE A 71 -21.70 -36.23 2.15
N TYR A 72 -22.12 -35.49 1.12
CA TYR A 72 -21.91 -35.89 -0.28
C TYR A 72 -20.44 -36.00 -0.65
N ARG A 73 -19.57 -35.13 -0.11
CA ARG A 73 -18.12 -35.20 -0.33
C ARG A 73 -17.48 -36.48 0.20
N VAL A 74 -18.02 -37.05 1.28
CA VAL A 74 -17.59 -38.35 1.81
C VAL A 74 -18.16 -39.48 0.96
N LEU A 75 -19.45 -39.43 0.64
CA LEU A 75 -20.13 -40.46 -0.16
C LEU A 75 -19.50 -40.61 -1.57
N LEU A 76 -19.21 -39.48 -2.23
CA LEU A 76 -18.64 -39.45 -3.57
C LEU A 76 -17.11 -39.48 -3.57
N TYR A 77 -16.46 -39.52 -2.40
CA TYR A 77 -15.00 -39.61 -2.30
C TYR A 77 -14.34 -40.70 -3.16
N PRO A 78 -14.84 -41.96 -3.21
CA PRO A 78 -14.18 -43.02 -3.98
C PRO A 78 -14.14 -42.75 -5.48
N VAL A 79 -15.07 -41.94 -6.01
CA VAL A 79 -15.15 -41.58 -7.43
C VAL A 79 -14.53 -40.21 -7.71
N ALA A 80 -14.75 -39.24 -6.83
CA ALA A 80 -14.28 -37.88 -7.00
C ALA A 80 -12.75 -37.77 -6.89
N LYS A 81 -12.11 -38.57 -6.02
CA LYS A 81 -10.65 -38.56 -5.85
C LYS A 81 -9.90 -39.01 -7.11
N PRO A 82 -10.16 -40.19 -7.71
CA PRO A 82 -9.47 -40.59 -8.93
C PRO A 82 -9.75 -39.64 -10.10
N THR A 83 -10.98 -39.13 -10.20
CA THR A 83 -11.34 -38.13 -11.22
C THR A 83 -10.52 -36.83 -11.06
N ALA A 84 -10.37 -36.32 -9.83
CA ALA A 84 -9.54 -35.15 -9.56
C ALA A 84 -8.06 -35.41 -9.88
N MET A 85 -7.53 -36.60 -9.55
CA MET A 85 -6.14 -36.96 -9.88
C MET A 85 -5.89 -37.00 -11.39
N VAL A 86 -6.86 -37.48 -12.19
CA VAL A 86 -6.77 -37.45 -13.66
C VAL A 86 -6.79 -36.01 -14.16
N LEU A 87 -7.67 -35.17 -13.62
CA LEU A 87 -7.79 -33.77 -14.00
C LEU A 87 -6.51 -32.97 -13.68
N ASP A 88 -5.96 -33.14 -12.47
CA ASP A 88 -4.73 -32.50 -12.03
C ASP A 88 -3.50 -32.96 -12.85
N ARG A 89 -3.51 -34.23 -13.30
CA ARG A 89 -2.46 -34.78 -14.19
C ARG A 89 -2.54 -34.18 -15.60
N TRP A 90 -3.72 -33.78 -16.05
CA TRP A 90 -3.99 -33.35 -17.42
C TRP A 90 -3.96 -31.83 -17.60
N LEU A 91 -4.54 -31.08 -16.66
CA LEU A 91 -4.56 -29.61 -16.66
C LEU A 91 -3.45 -28.98 -15.81
N GLY A 92 -2.75 -29.79 -15.00
CA GLY A 92 -1.80 -29.30 -14.02
C GLY A 92 -2.48 -28.87 -12.71
N PRO A 93 -1.70 -28.69 -11.62
CA PRO A 93 -2.24 -28.16 -10.37
C PRO A 93 -2.75 -26.73 -10.56
N GLU A 94 -3.89 -26.40 -9.95
CA GLU A 94 -4.40 -25.02 -9.92
C GLU A 94 -3.33 -24.09 -9.32
N GLY A 95 -2.76 -23.23 -10.16
CA GLY A 95 -1.76 -22.25 -9.75
C GLY A 95 -2.34 -21.24 -8.77
N ILE A 96 -1.52 -20.77 -7.84
CA ILE A 96 -1.85 -19.60 -7.01
C ILE A 96 -2.08 -18.44 -7.98
N ARG A 97 -3.30 -17.90 -7.98
CA ARG A 97 -3.63 -16.72 -8.78
C ARG A 97 -2.92 -15.54 -8.12
N PHE A 98 -1.75 -15.17 -8.64
CA PHE A 98 -1.09 -13.93 -8.25
C PHE A 98 -1.99 -12.79 -8.69
N PHE A 99 -2.42 -11.96 -7.74
CA PHE A 99 -3.10 -10.71 -8.05
C PHE A 99 -2.02 -9.69 -8.39
N ASP A 100 -2.00 -9.25 -9.64
CA ASP A 100 -1.17 -8.11 -10.02
C ASP A 100 -1.72 -6.84 -9.34
N GLU A 101 -0.85 -5.86 -9.11
CA GLU A 101 -1.20 -4.62 -8.42
C GLU A 101 -2.39 -3.89 -9.07
N ARG A 102 -2.54 -4.00 -10.40
CA ARG A 102 -3.68 -3.44 -11.15
C ARG A 102 -5.02 -4.06 -10.74
N ASP A 103 -5.04 -5.36 -10.51
CA ASP A 103 -6.24 -6.06 -10.06
C ASP A 103 -6.54 -5.70 -8.61
N LEU A 104 -5.50 -5.61 -7.77
CA LEU A 104 -5.65 -5.17 -6.38
C LEU A 104 -6.21 -3.75 -6.28
N ARG A 105 -5.69 -2.81 -7.08
CA ARG A 105 -6.22 -1.43 -7.19
C ARG A 105 -7.70 -1.44 -7.58
N SER A 106 -8.08 -2.28 -8.54
CA SER A 106 -9.47 -2.39 -9.01
C SER A 106 -10.41 -2.89 -7.91
N VAL A 107 -9.97 -3.87 -7.11
CA VAL A 107 -10.72 -4.37 -5.95
C VAL A 107 -10.90 -3.28 -4.89
N ILE A 108 -9.85 -2.51 -4.59
CA ILE A 108 -9.92 -1.39 -3.63
C ILE A 108 -10.89 -0.32 -4.13
N GLN A 109 -10.83 0.06 -5.42
CA GLN A 109 -11.73 1.05 -6.00
C GLN A 109 -13.20 0.60 -5.99
N LEU A 110 -13.47 -0.68 -6.26
CA LEU A 110 -14.81 -1.24 -6.16
C LEU A 110 -15.33 -1.18 -4.72
N HIS A 111 -14.47 -1.48 -3.74
CA HIS A 111 -14.80 -1.36 -2.32
C HIS A 111 -15.15 0.08 -1.94
N MET A 112 -14.35 1.06 -2.38
CA MET A 112 -14.62 2.48 -2.16
C MET A 112 -15.95 2.94 -2.77
N THR A 113 -16.31 2.41 -3.95
CA THR A 113 -17.55 2.79 -4.66
C THR A 113 -18.79 2.12 -4.07
N SER A 114 -18.62 0.92 -3.50
CA SER A 114 -19.73 0.13 -2.93
C SER A 114 -19.97 0.41 -1.45
N ALA A 115 -19.07 1.16 -0.79
CA ALA A 115 -19.18 1.42 0.62
C ALA A 115 -20.16 2.57 0.91
N ASP A 116 -21.02 2.35 1.90
CA ASP A 116 -22.01 3.34 2.37
C ASP A 116 -21.41 4.38 3.34
N THR A 117 -20.12 4.28 3.70
CA THR A 117 -19.48 5.15 4.70
C THR A 117 -18.27 5.90 4.16
N ASP A 118 -18.13 7.15 4.57
CA ASP A 118 -16.96 7.98 4.25
C ASP A 118 -15.65 7.38 4.77
N VAL A 119 -15.71 6.61 5.86
CA VAL A 119 -14.55 5.93 6.47
C VAL A 119 -13.96 4.90 5.50
N ALA A 120 -14.78 4.06 4.88
CA ALA A 120 -14.32 3.05 3.94
C ALA A 120 -13.69 3.67 2.68
N ARG A 121 -14.20 4.83 2.24
CA ARG A 121 -13.61 5.59 1.15
C ARG A 121 -12.24 6.16 1.52
N VAL A 122 -12.09 6.68 2.75
CA VAL A 122 -10.81 7.15 3.29
C VAL A 122 -9.78 6.02 3.37
N GLU A 123 -10.18 4.87 3.92
CA GLU A 123 -9.32 3.69 4.02
C GLU A 123 -8.83 3.21 2.65
N GLY A 124 -9.75 3.14 1.67
CA GLY A 124 -9.41 2.78 0.31
C GLY A 124 -8.46 3.79 -0.36
N GLN A 125 -8.69 5.10 -0.16
CA GLN A 125 -7.78 6.12 -0.69
C GLN A 125 -6.38 6.02 -0.08
N GLY A 126 -6.28 5.76 1.23
CA GLY A 126 -5.00 5.55 1.90
C GLY A 126 -4.25 4.32 1.37
N ALA A 127 -4.96 3.21 1.14
CA ALA A 127 -4.38 2.02 0.53
C ALA A 127 -3.85 2.30 -0.89
N LEU A 128 -4.61 3.04 -1.71
CA LEU A 128 -4.15 3.44 -3.04
C LEU A 128 -2.93 4.36 -2.99
N ASN A 129 -2.90 5.34 -2.11
CA ASN A 129 -1.75 6.23 -1.94
C ASN A 129 -0.49 5.46 -1.53
N PHE A 130 -0.65 4.38 -0.75
CA PHE A 130 0.46 3.51 -0.35
C PHE A 130 0.98 2.65 -1.51
N LEU A 131 0.11 2.16 -2.40
CA LEU A 131 0.55 1.47 -3.62
C LEU A 131 1.29 2.42 -4.56
N ASP A 132 0.79 3.66 -4.69
CA ASP A 132 1.36 4.66 -5.59
C ASP A 132 2.75 5.16 -5.17
N ILE A 133 3.12 4.99 -3.89
CA ILE A 133 4.35 5.57 -3.33
C ILE A 133 5.62 5.08 -4.04
N ASP A 134 5.57 3.84 -4.53
CA ASP A 134 6.70 3.21 -5.20
C ASP A 134 7.00 3.86 -6.55
N ASP A 135 6.02 4.54 -7.15
CA ASP A 135 6.11 5.19 -8.46
C ASP A 135 6.30 6.71 -8.39
N VAL A 136 6.28 7.31 -7.20
CA VAL A 136 6.43 8.76 -7.03
C VAL A 136 7.88 9.17 -7.31
N ALA A 137 8.07 10.10 -8.26
CA ALA A 137 9.38 10.70 -8.50
C ALA A 137 9.78 11.61 -7.34
N LEU A 138 11.05 11.57 -6.94
CA LEU A 138 11.57 12.45 -5.87
C LEU A 138 11.42 13.95 -6.21
N SER A 139 11.44 14.29 -7.51
CA SER A 139 11.23 15.66 -7.98
C SER A 139 9.85 16.24 -7.64
N ASP A 140 8.85 15.40 -7.38
CA ASP A 140 7.47 15.81 -7.22
C ASP A 140 7.09 16.05 -5.75
N GLU A 141 7.96 15.65 -4.82
CA GLU A 141 7.72 15.75 -3.38
C GLU A 141 8.79 16.62 -2.70
N GLY A 142 8.54 16.95 -1.44
CA GLY A 142 9.43 17.77 -0.63
C GLY A 142 9.46 19.25 -1.04
N GLU A 143 10.33 19.99 -0.36
CA GLU A 143 10.50 21.43 -0.53
C GLU A 143 11.76 21.74 -1.37
N PRO A 144 11.75 22.78 -2.21
CA PRO A 144 12.94 23.19 -2.94
C PRO A 144 14.01 23.73 -1.97
N VAL A 145 15.26 23.32 -2.16
CA VAL A 145 16.41 23.89 -1.46
C VAL A 145 16.83 25.15 -2.21
N THR A 146 16.81 26.29 -1.51
CA THR A 146 17.22 27.57 -2.12
C THR A 146 18.70 27.83 -1.85
N PRO A 147 19.42 28.55 -2.73
CA PRO A 147 20.85 28.80 -2.54
C PRO A 147 21.19 29.47 -1.20
N GLU A 148 20.29 30.29 -0.66
CA GLU A 148 20.48 30.98 0.62
C GLU A 148 20.45 30.05 1.81
N SER A 149 19.78 28.89 1.70
CA SER A 149 19.76 27.86 2.73
C SER A 149 20.90 26.83 2.60
N VAL A 150 21.82 27.04 1.66
CA VAL A 150 23.06 26.25 1.55
C VAL A 150 24.18 26.96 2.29
N ILE A 151 24.77 26.28 3.26
CA ILE A 151 25.80 26.84 4.14
C ILE A 151 27.05 25.98 4.05
N GLU A 152 28.12 26.57 3.53
CA GLU A 152 29.43 25.96 3.54
C GLU A 152 30.01 25.95 4.95
N VAL A 153 30.49 24.78 5.39
CA VAL A 153 31.11 24.57 6.68
C VAL A 153 32.51 23.98 6.52
N GLU A 154 33.42 24.34 7.42
CA GLU A 154 34.76 23.76 7.43
C GLU A 154 34.67 22.29 7.86
N VAL A 155 35.41 21.41 7.18
CA VAL A 155 35.47 19.99 7.52
C VAL A 155 36.84 19.68 8.11
N ARG A 156 36.87 19.18 9.37
CA ARG A 156 38.10 18.68 10.02
C ARG A 156 37.90 17.22 10.41
N ASP A 157 38.86 16.37 10.04
CA ASP A 157 38.81 14.92 10.29
C ASP A 157 37.51 14.24 9.81
N GLY A 158 36.97 14.71 8.67
CA GLY A 158 35.72 14.20 8.09
C GLY A 158 34.46 14.59 8.86
N ARG A 159 34.54 15.56 9.79
CA ARG A 159 33.39 16.09 10.53
C ARG A 159 33.19 17.58 10.22
N PRO A 160 31.94 18.03 10.03
CA PRO A 160 31.64 19.45 9.89
C PRO A 160 31.91 20.15 11.22
N VAL A 161 32.67 21.24 11.14
CA VAL A 161 33.00 22.11 12.27
C VAL A 161 32.12 23.35 12.15
N PHE A 162 31.23 23.51 13.12
CA PHE A 162 30.42 24.71 13.22
C PHE A 162 31.29 25.88 13.69
N GLN A 163 31.07 27.05 13.09
CA GLN A 163 31.67 28.29 13.58
C GLN A 163 31.16 28.55 15.00
N SER A 164 32.04 29.04 15.87
CA SER A 164 31.61 29.50 17.19
C SER A 164 30.64 30.66 17.01
N PHE A 165 29.49 30.59 17.67
CA PHE A 165 28.46 31.63 17.65
C PHE A 165 28.17 32.10 19.07
N ALA A 166 27.76 33.36 19.21
CA ALA A 166 27.19 33.86 20.45
C ALA A 166 25.70 33.45 20.54
N ALA A 167 25.27 32.98 21.72
CA ALA A 167 23.90 32.54 21.97
C ALA A 167 22.92 33.73 22.14
N ASP A 168 22.89 34.62 21.16
CA ASP A 168 22.06 35.81 21.17
C ASP A 168 21.64 36.24 19.75
N ALA A 169 20.59 37.06 19.67
CA ALA A 169 19.97 37.46 18.39
C ALA A 169 20.84 38.39 17.52
N THR A 170 21.98 38.87 18.03
CA THR A 170 22.90 39.73 17.28
C THR A 170 24.00 38.95 16.59
N ASP A 171 24.15 37.67 16.89
CA ASP A 171 25.15 36.81 16.28
C ASP A 171 24.97 36.73 14.75
N PRO A 172 26.03 36.97 13.95
CA PRO A 172 25.94 36.99 12.49
C PRO A 172 25.51 35.65 11.88
N PHE A 173 25.91 34.53 12.46
CA PHE A 173 25.57 33.19 11.96
C PHE A 173 24.10 32.87 12.24
N LEU A 174 23.62 33.14 13.45
CA LEU A 174 22.21 32.97 13.81
C LEU A 174 21.31 33.91 13.00
N ARG A 175 21.71 35.16 12.79
CA ARG A 175 20.98 36.10 11.94
C ARG A 175 20.90 35.62 10.50
N ARG A 176 22.01 35.17 9.92
CA ARG A 176 22.02 34.62 8.55
C ARG A 176 21.05 33.45 8.41
N LEU A 177 21.07 32.51 9.36
CA LEU A 177 20.13 31.38 9.39
C LEU A 177 18.68 31.84 9.46
N HIS A 178 18.38 32.80 10.34
CA HIS A 178 17.04 33.36 10.49
C HIS A 178 16.55 34.09 9.23
N GLU A 179 17.41 34.89 8.59
CA GLU A 179 17.10 35.67 7.38
C GLU A 179 16.75 34.79 6.18
N THR A 180 17.20 33.52 6.14
CA THR A 180 16.76 32.57 5.10
C THR A 180 15.26 32.29 5.16
N GLY A 181 14.65 32.34 6.34
CA GLY A 181 13.27 31.94 6.59
C GLY A 181 12.96 30.47 6.27
N LYS A 182 13.97 29.65 5.96
CA LYS A 182 13.80 28.24 5.58
C LYS A 182 13.91 27.35 6.81
N LYS A 183 13.03 26.35 6.91
CA LYS A 183 13.05 25.34 7.99
C LYS A 183 14.33 24.50 7.99
N TRP A 184 14.92 24.32 6.82
CA TRP A 184 16.07 23.45 6.61
C TRP A 184 17.22 24.20 5.96
N ALA A 185 18.43 23.98 6.47
CA ALA A 185 19.67 24.42 5.83
C ALA A 185 20.53 23.21 5.47
N VAL A 186 21.06 23.18 4.24
CA VAL A 186 21.97 22.13 3.79
C VAL A 186 23.40 22.56 4.09
N LEU A 187 24.11 21.77 4.89
CA LEU A 187 25.50 22.01 5.23
C LEU A 187 26.39 21.31 4.22
N THR A 188 27.24 22.05 3.52
CA THR A 188 28.14 21.52 2.48
C THR A 188 29.60 21.66 2.87
N GLY A 189 30.45 20.77 2.35
CA GLY A 189 31.89 20.97 2.38
C GLY A 189 32.35 22.02 1.37
N GLY A 190 33.65 22.33 1.37
CA GLY A 190 34.26 23.25 0.40
C GLY A 190 34.31 22.71 -1.04
N ASP A 191 33.96 21.44 -1.25
CA ASP A 191 33.74 20.80 -2.54
C ASP A 191 32.29 20.95 -3.05
N GLY A 192 31.40 21.55 -2.26
CA GLY A 192 29.96 21.66 -2.56
C GLY A 192 29.17 20.37 -2.30
N GLU A 193 29.79 19.35 -1.72
CA GLU A 193 29.12 18.10 -1.38
C GLU A 193 28.30 18.26 -0.09
N PRO A 194 27.05 17.77 -0.05
CA PRO A 194 26.19 17.89 1.12
C PRO A 194 26.63 16.90 2.19
N LEU A 195 26.79 17.40 3.41
CA LEU A 195 27.26 16.64 4.57
C LEU A 195 26.12 16.31 5.52
N LEU A 196 25.35 17.34 5.90
CA LEU A 196 24.28 17.30 6.87
C LEU A 196 23.15 18.26 6.48
N VAL A 197 21.98 18.05 7.07
CA VAL A 197 20.86 18.99 6.98
C VAL A 197 20.53 19.47 8.38
N LEU A 198 20.55 20.78 8.60
CA LEU A 198 20.23 21.43 9.88
C LEU A 198 18.75 21.85 9.93
N HIS A 199 18.05 21.48 10.99
CA HIS A 199 16.73 22.02 11.31
C HIS A 199 16.88 23.42 11.93
N THR A 200 16.75 24.46 11.11
CA THR A 200 17.10 25.84 11.51
C THR A 200 16.20 26.37 12.64
N SER A 201 14.89 26.10 12.60
CA SER A 201 13.95 26.74 13.52
C SER A 201 14.12 26.23 14.96
N GLU A 202 14.27 24.91 15.15
CA GLU A 202 14.58 24.30 16.44
C GLU A 202 15.96 24.73 16.94
N PHE A 203 16.98 24.71 16.08
CA PHE A 203 18.31 25.16 16.44
C PHE A 203 18.32 26.64 16.88
N LEU A 204 17.68 27.53 16.11
CA LEU A 204 17.61 28.96 16.43
C LEU A 204 16.85 29.23 17.72
N ALA A 205 15.74 28.51 17.95
CA ALA A 205 14.99 28.63 19.20
C ALA A 205 15.88 28.29 20.40
N ASP A 206 16.55 27.15 20.38
CA ASP A 206 17.40 26.73 21.50
C ASP A 206 18.65 27.62 21.61
N ALA A 207 19.29 28.00 20.49
CA ALA A 207 20.47 28.86 20.49
C ALA A 207 20.21 30.25 21.09
N ILE A 208 19.01 30.81 20.93
CA ILE A 208 18.66 32.15 21.44
C ILE A 208 18.11 32.10 22.87
N PHE A 209 17.32 31.07 23.19
CA PHE A 209 16.59 31.00 24.46
C PHE A 209 17.28 30.14 25.53
N ALA A 210 18.13 29.17 25.19
CA ALA A 210 18.82 28.30 26.14
C ALA A 210 20.12 28.94 26.69
N ARG A 211 20.00 30.10 27.34
CA ARG A 211 21.15 30.92 27.80
C ARG A 211 22.07 30.25 28.83
N GLU A 212 21.63 29.17 29.46
CA GLU A 212 22.34 28.52 30.57
C GLU A 212 23.15 27.28 30.15
N ARG A 213 23.03 26.83 28.89
CA ARG A 213 23.72 25.62 28.41
C ARG A 213 24.29 25.83 27.01
N PRO A 214 25.52 25.33 26.74
CA PRO A 214 26.03 25.33 25.38
C PRO A 214 25.13 24.44 24.50
N VAL A 215 24.66 25.02 23.40
CA VAL A 215 23.84 24.33 22.40
C VAL A 215 24.78 23.69 21.39
N ASP A 216 24.70 22.37 21.25
CA ASP A 216 25.43 21.63 20.21
C ASP A 216 24.59 21.61 18.91
N PRO A 217 25.04 22.26 17.82
CA PRO A 217 24.31 22.27 16.55
C PRO A 217 24.09 20.88 15.95
N LEU A 218 24.96 19.91 16.25
CA LEU A 218 24.86 18.55 15.70
C LEU A 218 23.59 17.84 16.13
N ARG A 219 22.97 18.24 17.25
CA ARG A 219 21.70 17.69 17.74
C ARG A 219 20.51 18.00 16.84
N TYR A 220 20.61 19.06 16.05
CA TYR A 220 19.58 19.51 15.10
C TYR A 220 19.94 19.12 13.67
N CYS A 221 20.99 18.31 13.50
CA CYS A 221 21.46 17.87 12.20
C CYS A 221 21.01 16.45 11.88
N HIS A 222 20.63 16.27 10.63
CA HIS A 222 20.17 15.02 10.04
C HIS A 222 21.17 14.60 8.97
N ARG A 223 21.36 13.28 8.78
CA ARG A 223 22.24 12.74 7.73
C ARG A 223 21.37 12.43 6.51
N PRO A 224 21.47 13.24 5.44
CA PRO A 224 20.59 13.03 4.30
C PRO A 224 20.96 11.76 3.56
N ILE A 225 19.95 11.08 3.05
CA ILE A 225 20.10 10.15 1.94
C ILE A 225 20.25 11.01 0.68
N VAL A 226 21.48 11.16 0.20
CA VAL A 226 21.77 11.97 -0.98
C VAL A 226 21.42 11.20 -2.25
N VAL A 227 20.60 11.81 -3.10
CA VAL A 227 20.16 11.26 -4.38
C VAL A 227 20.48 12.27 -5.47
N ARG A 228 20.98 11.82 -6.62
CA ARG A 228 21.44 12.71 -7.71
C ARG A 228 20.50 12.70 -8.90
N ASP A 229 19.80 11.59 -9.11
CA ASP A 229 18.86 11.42 -10.22
C ASP A 229 17.46 11.88 -9.80
N ALA A 230 16.95 12.90 -10.47
CA ALA A 230 15.60 13.43 -10.23
C ALA A 230 14.49 12.43 -10.61
N GLY A 231 14.77 11.50 -11.53
CA GLY A 231 13.85 10.44 -11.94
C GLY A 231 13.83 9.24 -11.00
N GLU A 232 14.70 9.20 -9.98
CA GLU A 232 14.67 8.13 -8.99
C GLU A 232 13.37 8.21 -8.16
N LYS A 233 12.82 7.03 -7.83
CA LYS A 233 11.52 6.90 -7.19
C LYS A 233 11.66 6.89 -5.68
N LEU A 234 10.71 7.52 -4.99
CA LEU A 234 10.66 7.63 -3.53
C LEU A 234 10.69 6.25 -2.85
N GLY A 235 9.91 5.28 -3.32
CA GLY A 235 9.84 3.93 -2.77
C GLY A 235 11.20 3.22 -2.65
N ARG A 236 12.12 3.48 -3.60
CA ARG A 236 13.48 2.92 -3.59
C ARG A 236 14.32 3.38 -2.39
N HIS A 237 13.93 4.45 -1.71
CA HIS A 237 14.66 5.00 -0.56
C HIS A 237 13.95 4.85 0.78
N LEU A 238 12.65 4.54 0.78
CA LEU A 238 11.87 4.36 2.00
C LEU A 238 12.46 3.33 2.96
N HIS A 239 13.04 2.24 2.45
CA HIS A 239 13.65 1.21 3.30
C HIS A 239 14.90 1.69 4.07
N ARG A 240 15.55 2.76 3.60
CA ARG A 240 16.69 3.40 4.28
C ARG A 240 16.24 4.50 5.24
N PHE A 241 15.00 4.96 5.07
CA PHE A 241 14.40 5.99 5.88
C PHE A 241 14.14 5.45 7.29
N ARG A 242 14.72 6.10 8.29
CA ARG A 242 14.50 5.74 9.69
C ARG A 242 13.54 6.75 10.30
N VAL A 243 12.45 6.26 10.87
CA VAL A 243 11.49 7.09 11.62
C VAL A 243 11.82 6.93 13.10
N ALA A 244 12.34 7.98 13.73
CA ALA A 244 12.53 8.04 15.17
C ALA A 244 11.23 7.66 15.89
N SER A 245 11.25 6.53 16.59
CA SER A 245 10.15 6.10 17.45
C SER A 245 10.71 5.93 18.86
N GLY A 246 10.81 7.01 19.63
CA GLY A 246 11.09 6.92 21.07
C GLY A 246 11.91 8.04 21.69
N ALA A 247 11.51 8.40 22.91
CA ALA A 247 12.09 9.31 23.92
C ALA A 247 13.45 9.95 23.61
N ALA A 248 13.43 11.29 23.60
CA ALA A 248 14.59 12.17 23.67
C ALA A 248 15.65 11.66 24.66
N GLY A 249 16.87 11.39 24.18
CA GLY A 249 17.96 11.05 25.09
C GLY A 249 19.28 10.55 24.52
N THR A 250 19.32 10.04 23.28
CA THR A 250 20.58 9.57 22.69
C THR A 250 20.76 10.09 21.27
N GLU A 251 21.74 10.98 21.11
CA GLU A 251 22.21 11.60 19.86
C GLU A 251 22.52 10.54 18.78
N VAL A 252 21.57 10.28 17.90
CA VAL A 252 21.82 9.56 16.67
C VAL A 252 21.45 10.50 15.54
N ILE A 253 22.44 10.88 14.72
CA ILE A 253 22.17 11.56 13.46
C ILE A 253 21.42 10.55 12.58
N GLU A 254 20.13 10.78 12.34
CA GLU A 254 19.25 9.83 11.67
C GLU A 254 19.22 10.05 10.14
N HIS A 255 18.80 9.00 9.41
CA HIS A 255 18.52 9.06 7.98
C HIS A 255 17.02 9.24 7.76
N ASP A 256 16.50 10.38 8.18
CA ASP A 256 15.09 10.79 8.14
C ASP A 256 14.87 11.95 7.16
N VAL A 257 15.86 12.22 6.31
CA VAL A 257 15.81 13.22 5.25
C VAL A 257 16.37 12.62 3.96
N ILE A 258 15.65 12.79 2.86
CA ILE A 258 16.17 12.53 1.51
C ILE A 258 16.50 13.88 0.88
N LEU A 259 17.73 14.02 0.38
CA LEU A 259 18.18 15.20 -0.31
C LEU A 259 18.39 14.86 -1.79
N LEU A 260 17.49 15.32 -2.64
CA LEU A 260 17.74 15.36 -4.08
C LEU A 260 18.73 16.50 -4.34
N TRP A 261 19.96 16.16 -4.72
CA TRP A 261 21.07 17.10 -4.91
C TRP A 261 21.53 17.10 -6.37
N GLY A 262 20.72 17.72 -7.22
CA GLY A 262 20.95 17.87 -8.66
C GLY A 262 20.62 19.29 -9.14
N GLU A 263 20.16 19.45 -10.37
CA GLU A 263 19.82 20.77 -10.94
C GLU A 263 18.72 21.52 -10.16
N HIS A 264 17.74 20.76 -9.65
CA HIS A 264 16.60 21.30 -8.90
C HIS A 264 16.57 20.64 -7.52
N PRO A 265 17.43 21.10 -6.59
CA PRO A 265 17.63 20.40 -5.34
C PRO A 265 16.38 20.49 -4.46
N ARG A 266 16.05 19.38 -3.82
CA ARG A 266 14.85 19.24 -2.98
C ARG A 266 15.16 18.47 -1.71
N ILE A 267 14.50 18.87 -0.63
CA ILE A 267 14.55 18.19 0.64
C ILE A 267 13.20 17.52 0.91
N ILE A 268 13.23 16.22 1.17
CA ILE A 268 12.04 15.41 1.41
C ILE A 268 12.16 14.81 2.80
N THR A 269 11.16 15.06 3.62
CA THR A 269 11.12 14.67 5.04
C THR A 269 10.01 13.65 5.29
N GLY A 270 9.96 13.11 6.51
CA GLY A 270 8.90 12.17 6.91
C GLY A 270 7.52 12.81 6.83
N THR A 271 7.41 14.13 7.08
CA THR A 271 6.15 14.86 6.97
C THR A 271 5.66 14.95 5.53
N ASP A 272 6.55 15.10 4.55
CA ASP A 272 6.18 15.12 3.13
C ASP A 272 5.67 13.75 2.68
N ILE A 273 6.37 12.68 3.08
CA ILE A 273 5.97 11.30 2.81
C ILE A 273 4.60 11.00 3.42
N LEU A 274 4.38 11.37 4.69
CA LEU A 274 3.08 11.23 5.35
C LEU A 274 2.01 12.08 4.65
N GLY A 275 2.32 13.34 4.31
CA GLY A 275 1.42 14.24 3.60
C GLY A 275 0.95 13.65 2.26
N ARG A 276 1.84 12.94 1.55
CA ARG A 276 1.49 12.20 0.34
C ARG A 276 0.53 11.04 0.63
N LEU A 277 0.80 10.24 1.67
CA LEU A 277 -0.08 9.14 2.07
C LEU A 277 -1.47 9.62 2.50
N PHE A 278 -1.58 10.81 3.08
CA PHE A 278 -2.85 11.41 3.48
C PHE A 278 -3.53 12.28 2.41
N ARG A 279 -2.94 12.39 1.22
CA ARG A 279 -3.50 13.23 0.16
C ARG A 279 -4.88 12.72 -0.27
N GLY A 280 -5.87 13.61 -0.24
CA GLY A 280 -7.27 13.28 -0.57
C GLY A 280 -8.05 12.54 0.53
N ILE A 281 -7.46 12.34 1.72
CA ILE A 281 -8.11 11.69 2.87
C ILE A 281 -8.78 12.71 3.81
N GLY A 282 -8.37 13.98 3.77
CA GLY A 282 -8.98 15.08 4.53
C GLY A 282 -9.60 16.14 3.64
N GLN A 283 -10.56 16.90 4.18
CA GLN A 283 -11.03 18.12 3.53
C GLN A 283 -9.93 19.20 3.61
N PRO A 284 -9.65 19.95 2.53
CA PRO A 284 -8.75 21.09 2.62
C PRO A 284 -9.28 22.07 3.66
N VAL A 285 -8.43 22.54 4.57
CA VAL A 285 -8.77 23.70 5.39
C VAL A 285 -8.80 24.88 4.43
N THR A 286 -9.99 25.35 4.05
CA THR A 286 -10.14 26.60 3.32
C THR A 286 -9.74 27.73 4.26
N SER A 287 -8.52 28.25 4.06
CA SER A 287 -8.05 29.52 4.64
C SER A 287 -8.65 30.70 3.90
#